data_AF-M3XVI9-F1
#
_entry.id   AF-M3XVI9-F1
#
_cell.length_a   1.000
_cell.length_b   1.000
_cell.length_c   1.000
_cell.angle_alpha   90.00
_cell.angle_beta   90.00
_cell.angle_gamma   90.00
#
_symmetry.space_group_name_H-M   'P 1'
#
loop_
_entity.id
_entity.type
_entity.pdbx_description
1 polymer ?
#
loop_
_entity_poly.entity_id
_entity_poly.type
_entity_poly.pdbx_seq_one_letter_code
_entity_poly.pdbx_strand_id
1 'polypeptide(L)'
;MVKANNLDNVLENLGIELTEKEREDLTENLPPDANGKIGFKNVMEAMETVTGGEVDVSDVGNVLEDMGVTVTDKECGELVKNLPVNADGKVYKNRLLDGLKSLRGGVVNVNKLDSVLRTMGWKLTEDEIKDLKCNLPTDGEHVKYF
;
A
#
# COMPACT_ATOMS: atom_id res chain seq x y z
N MET A 1 11.18 23.09 -8.98
CA MET A 1 10.62 22.31 -10.10
C MET A 1 11.70 21.36 -10.61
N VAL A 2 11.31 20.20 -11.09
CA VAL A 2 12.18 19.14 -11.61
C VAL A 2 11.93 19.00 -13.11
N LYS A 3 12.96 18.80 -13.94
CA LYS A 3 12.72 18.47 -15.36
C LYS A 3 12.25 17.02 -15.45
N ALA A 4 11.24 16.73 -16.28
CA ALA A 4 10.69 15.38 -16.37
C ALA A 4 11.76 14.32 -16.70
N ASN A 5 12.68 14.63 -17.61
CA ASN A 5 13.79 13.73 -17.98
C ASN A 5 14.90 13.59 -16.93
N ASN A 6 14.85 14.34 -15.83
CA ASN A 6 15.77 14.22 -14.70
C ASN A 6 15.11 13.58 -13.47
N LEU A 7 13.84 13.14 -13.58
CA LEU A 7 13.08 12.63 -12.44
C LEU A 7 13.77 11.42 -11.81
N ASP A 8 14.22 10.45 -12.60
CA ASP A 8 14.90 9.24 -12.10
C ASP A 8 16.13 9.57 -11.26
N ASN A 9 16.98 10.49 -11.73
CA ASN A 9 18.16 10.93 -10.98
C ASN A 9 17.77 11.60 -9.65
N VAL A 10 16.64 12.33 -9.61
CA VAL A 10 16.17 12.94 -8.36
C VAL A 10 15.72 11.87 -7.37
N LEU A 11 14.97 10.86 -7.84
CA LEU A 11 14.52 9.75 -7.00
C LEU A 11 15.71 8.94 -6.46
N GLU A 12 16.69 8.62 -7.31
CA GLU A 12 17.90 7.91 -6.92
C GLU A 12 18.70 8.67 -5.84
N ASN A 13 18.89 9.98 -6.01
CA ASN A 13 19.58 10.81 -5.02
C ASN A 13 18.84 10.91 -3.68
N LEU A 14 17.54 10.61 -3.66
CA LEU A 14 16.72 10.55 -2.45
C LEU A 14 16.68 9.13 -1.85
N GLY A 15 17.37 8.16 -2.44
CA GLY A 15 17.33 6.75 -2.03
C GLY A 15 15.99 6.08 -2.31
N ILE A 16 15.20 6.60 -3.26
CA ILE A 16 13.88 6.08 -3.58
C ILE A 16 14.02 4.96 -4.62
N GLU A 17 13.64 3.76 -4.22
CA GLU A 17 13.72 2.56 -5.06
C GLU A 17 12.32 2.10 -5.47
N LEU A 18 11.92 2.43 -6.70
CA LEU A 18 10.64 2.00 -7.27
C LEU A 18 10.80 0.75 -8.15
N THR A 19 9.75 -0.05 -8.25
CA THR A 19 9.57 -1.06 -9.30
C THR A 19 9.24 -0.38 -10.63
N GLU A 20 9.27 -1.13 -11.73
CA GLU A 20 8.86 -0.60 -13.04
C GLU A 20 7.39 -0.14 -13.03
N LYS A 21 6.49 -0.96 -12.48
CA LYS A 21 5.08 -0.62 -12.33
C LYS A 21 4.85 0.66 -11.51
N GLU A 22 5.52 0.80 -10.37
CA GLU A 22 5.39 2.02 -9.56
C GLU A 22 5.96 3.26 -10.26
N ARG A 23 6.99 3.11 -11.10
CA ARG A 23 7.49 4.20 -11.94
C ARG A 23 6.45 4.61 -12.99
N GLU A 24 5.84 3.65 -13.67
CA GLU A 24 4.76 3.92 -14.62
C GLU A 24 3.62 4.68 -13.93
N ASP A 25 3.10 4.14 -12.82
CA ASP A 25 2.05 4.76 -12.01
C ASP A 25 2.45 6.19 -11.57
N LEU A 26 3.70 6.41 -11.16
CA LEU A 26 4.20 7.73 -10.77
C LEU A 26 4.19 8.71 -11.94
N THR A 27 4.65 8.29 -13.12
CA THR A 27 4.72 9.16 -14.30
C THR A 27 3.34 9.53 -14.85
N GLU A 28 2.36 8.62 -14.79
CA GLU A 28 0.98 8.90 -15.18
C GLU A 28 0.34 9.99 -14.32
N ASN A 29 0.76 10.09 -13.05
CA ASN A 29 0.27 11.08 -12.09
C ASN A 29 1.04 12.42 -12.13
N LEU A 30 2.06 12.57 -12.99
CA LEU A 30 2.95 13.73 -13.02
C LEU A 30 3.06 14.39 -14.40
N PRO A 31 1.98 15.01 -14.92
CA PRO A 31 2.03 15.71 -16.18
C PRO A 31 2.98 16.93 -16.09
N PRO A 32 3.94 17.07 -17.02
CA PRO A 32 4.82 18.24 -17.05
C PRO A 32 4.07 19.50 -17.49
N ASP A 33 4.57 20.66 -17.06
CA ASP A 33 4.11 21.95 -17.54
C ASP A 33 4.53 22.22 -18.99
N ALA A 34 4.15 23.39 -19.53
CA ALA A 34 4.51 23.83 -20.88
C ALA A 34 6.03 23.93 -21.13
N ASN A 35 6.85 23.92 -20.08
CA ASN A 35 8.32 23.95 -20.14
C ASN A 35 8.96 22.57 -19.90
N GLY A 36 8.16 21.49 -19.83
CA GLY A 36 8.67 20.15 -19.55
C GLY A 36 9.09 19.93 -18.09
N LYS A 37 8.57 20.73 -17.16
CA LYS A 37 8.92 20.69 -15.73
C LYS A 37 7.75 20.26 -14.87
N ILE A 38 8.06 19.55 -13.79
CA ILE A 38 7.11 19.07 -12.79
C ILE A 38 7.37 19.83 -11.48
N GLY A 39 6.29 20.21 -10.79
CA GLY A 39 6.39 20.78 -9.45
C GLY A 39 6.97 19.75 -8.47
N PHE A 40 7.98 20.10 -7.69
CA PHE A 40 8.58 19.15 -6.72
C PHE A 40 7.58 18.67 -5.67
N LYS A 41 6.66 19.57 -5.25
CA LYS A 41 5.54 19.21 -4.38
C LYS A 41 4.67 18.11 -5.02
N ASN A 42 4.33 18.26 -6.29
CA ASN A 42 3.53 17.27 -7.02
C ASN A 42 4.27 15.92 -7.07
N VAL A 43 5.59 15.93 -7.30
CA VAL A 43 6.42 14.70 -7.25
C VAL A 43 6.26 14.00 -5.91
N MET A 44 6.34 14.73 -4.79
CA MET A 44 6.21 14.17 -3.45
C MET A 44 4.80 13.64 -3.16
N GLU A 45 3.75 14.36 -3.57
CA GLU A 45 2.35 13.92 -3.41
C GLU A 45 2.05 12.65 -4.23
N ALA A 46 2.55 12.59 -5.47
CA ALA A 46 2.41 11.41 -6.32
C ALA A 46 3.22 10.22 -5.77
N MET A 47 4.41 10.47 -5.25
CA MET A 47 5.23 9.45 -4.57
C MET A 47 4.51 8.85 -3.35
N GLU A 48 3.94 9.69 -2.49
CA GLU A 48 3.18 9.23 -1.34
C GLU A 48 1.94 8.44 -1.78
N THR A 49 1.29 8.84 -2.87
CA THR A 49 0.14 8.11 -3.43
C THR A 49 0.54 6.72 -3.97
N VAL A 50 1.65 6.65 -4.71
CA VAL A 50 2.15 5.41 -5.33
C VAL A 50 2.70 4.44 -4.30
N THR A 51 3.43 4.93 -3.31
CA THR A 51 4.13 4.08 -2.32
C THR A 51 3.33 3.86 -1.03
N GLY A 52 2.45 4.81 -0.66
CA GLY A 52 1.75 4.81 0.62
C GLY A 52 2.66 5.11 1.83
N GLY A 53 3.90 5.54 1.59
CA GLY A 53 4.94 5.71 2.60
C GLY A 53 5.69 4.42 2.93
N GLU A 54 6.70 4.54 3.79
CA GLU A 54 7.56 3.42 4.22
C GLU A 54 7.11 2.84 5.57
N VAL A 55 7.29 1.53 5.72
CA VAL A 55 7.07 0.77 6.94
C VAL A 55 8.33 -0.04 7.21
N ASP A 56 8.83 -0.01 8.45
CA ASP A 56 9.90 -0.91 8.86
C ASP A 56 9.38 -2.34 8.85
N VAL A 57 10.15 -3.27 8.31
CA VAL A 57 9.77 -4.68 8.27
C VAL A 57 9.51 -5.25 9.67
N SER A 58 10.20 -4.76 10.70
CA SER A 58 9.94 -5.17 12.09
C SER A 58 8.56 -4.74 12.59
N ASP A 59 7.99 -3.69 11.99
CA ASP A 59 6.72 -3.10 12.40
C ASP A 59 5.52 -3.61 11.58
N VAL A 60 5.74 -4.43 10.56
CA VAL A 60 4.67 -4.95 9.68
C VAL A 60 3.55 -5.61 10.49
N GLY A 61 3.87 -6.43 11.49
CA GLY A 61 2.85 -7.06 12.35
C GLY A 61 1.95 -6.04 13.05
N ASN A 62 2.55 -5.01 13.66
CA ASN A 62 1.82 -3.95 14.35
C ASN A 62 0.94 -3.16 13.37
N VAL A 63 1.47 -2.84 12.18
CA VAL A 63 0.72 -2.13 11.14
C VAL A 63 -0.49 -2.93 10.68
N LEU A 64 -0.37 -4.25 10.54
CA LEU A 64 -1.49 -5.13 10.18
C LEU A 64 -2.54 -5.18 11.30
N GLU A 65 -2.12 -5.29 12.56
CA GLU A 65 -3.02 -5.28 13.71
C GLU A 65 -3.80 -3.97 13.85
N ASP A 66 -3.10 -2.84 13.66
CA ASP A 66 -3.71 -1.50 13.65
C ASP A 66 -4.80 -1.40 12.58
N MET A 67 -4.53 -1.92 11.39
CA MET A 67 -5.51 -2.04 10.30
C MET A 67 -6.65 -3.01 10.62
N GLY A 68 -6.49 -3.92 11.58
CA GLY A 68 -7.48 -4.96 11.89
C GLY A 68 -7.35 -6.22 11.05
N VAL A 69 -6.17 -6.43 10.47
CA VAL A 69 -5.78 -7.66 9.78
C VAL A 69 -5.01 -8.51 10.78
N THR A 70 -5.57 -9.67 11.13
CA THR A 70 -4.89 -10.65 11.96
C THR A 70 -4.29 -11.72 11.05
N VAL A 71 -2.99 -11.96 11.20
CA VAL A 71 -2.24 -13.02 10.54
C VAL A 71 -1.46 -13.82 11.59
N THR A 72 -1.17 -15.08 11.31
CA THR A 72 -0.25 -15.85 12.15
C THR A 72 1.20 -15.39 11.94
N ASP A 73 2.08 -15.66 12.91
CA ASP A 73 3.52 -15.38 12.77
C ASP A 73 4.12 -16.02 11.51
N LYS A 74 3.64 -17.20 11.15
CA LYS A 74 4.06 -17.91 9.95
C LYS A 74 3.66 -17.15 8.69
N GLU A 75 2.41 -16.70 8.58
CA GLU A 75 1.91 -15.95 7.44
C GLU A 75 2.57 -14.58 7.34
N CYS A 76 2.77 -13.89 8.46
CA CYS A 76 3.51 -12.63 8.51
C CYS A 76 4.95 -12.83 8.02
N GLY A 77 5.62 -13.89 8.47
CA GLY A 77 6.96 -14.25 8.01
C GLY A 77 7.01 -14.62 6.51
N GLU A 78 6.00 -15.29 5.98
CA GLU A 78 5.89 -15.59 4.54
C GLU A 78 5.60 -14.33 3.71
N LEU A 79 4.75 -13.43 4.20
CA LEU A 79 4.47 -12.13 3.59
C LEU A 79 5.78 -11.34 3.46
N VAL A 80 6.45 -11.09 4.59
CA VAL A 80 7.67 -10.28 4.66
C VAL A 80 8.77 -10.83 3.75
N LYS A 81 8.95 -12.16 3.68
CA LYS A 81 9.96 -12.78 2.80
C LYS A 81 9.75 -12.52 1.31
N ASN A 82 8.52 -12.24 0.90
CA ASN A 82 8.16 -11.99 -0.49
C ASN A 82 8.06 -10.49 -0.81
N LEU A 83 8.23 -9.61 0.18
CA LEU A 83 8.16 -8.17 -0.02
C LEU A 83 9.48 -7.62 -0.59
N PRO A 84 9.43 -6.63 -1.49
CA PRO A 84 10.63 -5.93 -1.94
C PRO A 84 11.05 -4.92 -0.86
N VAL A 85 11.96 -5.35 0.01
CA VAL A 85 12.54 -4.56 1.11
C VAL A 85 13.77 -3.82 0.61
N ASN A 86 13.88 -2.54 0.95
CA ASN A 86 15.03 -1.71 0.58
C ASN A 86 16.24 -1.96 1.50
N ALA A 87 17.38 -1.32 1.19
CA ALA A 87 18.62 -1.48 1.95
C ALA A 87 18.50 -1.07 3.44
N ASP A 88 17.54 -0.20 3.78
CA ASP A 88 17.27 0.26 5.14
C ASP A 88 16.34 -0.68 5.93
N GLY A 89 15.94 -1.81 5.35
CA GLY A 89 15.04 -2.77 6.02
C GLY A 89 13.57 -2.33 6.00
N LYS A 90 13.19 -1.43 5.09
CA LYS A 90 11.82 -0.92 4.97
C LYS A 90 11.14 -1.40 3.69
N VAL A 91 9.82 -1.37 3.71
CA VAL A 91 8.95 -1.69 2.57
C VAL A 91 7.93 -0.58 2.37
N TYR A 92 7.54 -0.31 1.12
CA TYR A 92 6.42 0.58 0.84
C TYR A 92 5.09 -0.03 1.25
N LYS A 93 4.25 0.78 1.90
CA LYS A 93 2.94 0.36 2.41
C LYS A 93 2.06 -0.22 1.31
N ASN A 94 2.06 0.35 0.11
CA ASN A 94 1.26 -0.19 -0.99
C ASN A 94 1.76 -1.55 -1.47
N ARG A 95 3.07 -1.84 -1.39
CA ARG A 95 3.60 -3.20 -1.64
C ARG A 95 3.17 -4.18 -0.56
N LEU A 96 3.18 -3.75 0.71
CA LEU A 96 2.67 -4.55 1.82
C LEU A 96 1.19 -4.91 1.61
N LEU A 97 0.35 -3.93 1.28
CA LEU A 97 -1.07 -4.13 0.99
C LEU A 97 -1.30 -5.02 -0.23
N ASP A 98 -0.48 -4.92 -1.27
CA ASP A 98 -0.56 -5.81 -2.43
C ASP A 98 -0.15 -7.24 -2.07
N GLY A 99 0.89 -7.41 -1.26
CA GLY A 99 1.30 -8.71 -0.72
C GLY A 99 0.21 -9.38 0.12
N LEU A 100 -0.58 -8.62 0.90
CA LEU A 100 -1.73 -9.17 1.63
C LEU A 100 -2.77 -9.81 0.72
N LYS A 101 -2.98 -9.29 -0.50
CA LYS A 101 -3.92 -9.89 -1.47
C LYS A 101 -3.51 -11.29 -1.92
N SER A 102 -2.26 -11.69 -1.68
CA SER A 102 -1.75 -13.02 -2.00
C SER A 102 -1.85 -14.01 -0.84
N LEU A 103 -2.18 -13.55 0.38
CA LEU A 103 -2.32 -14.41 1.56
C LEU A 103 -3.65 -15.16 1.54
N ARG A 104 -3.58 -16.49 1.68
CA ARG A 104 -4.73 -17.40 1.66
C ARG A 104 -5.40 -17.63 3.03
N GLY A 105 -4.88 -17.06 4.10
CA GLY A 105 -5.25 -17.45 5.47
C GLY A 105 -5.37 -16.31 6.49
N GLY A 106 -5.12 -15.05 6.10
CA GLY A 106 -5.38 -13.90 6.95
C GLY A 106 -6.87 -13.74 7.27
N VAL A 107 -7.18 -13.12 8.40
CA VAL A 107 -8.56 -12.77 8.75
C VAL A 107 -8.68 -11.29 9.10
N VAL A 108 -9.80 -10.68 8.75
CA VAL A 108 -10.10 -9.28 9.05
C VAL A 108 -11.19 -9.20 10.08
N ASN A 109 -10.99 -8.36 11.10
CA ASN A 109 -12.02 -8.06 12.08
C ASN A 109 -13.19 -7.33 11.39
N VAL A 110 -14.40 -7.88 11.49
CA VAL A 110 -15.62 -7.34 10.84
C VAL A 110 -15.89 -5.88 11.24
N ASN A 111 -15.52 -5.50 12.46
CA ASN A 111 -15.71 -4.13 12.95
C ASN A 111 -14.71 -3.15 12.35
N LYS A 112 -13.52 -3.63 11.97
CA LYS A 112 -12.49 -2.83 11.29
C LYS A 112 -12.53 -2.95 9.75
N LEU A 113 -13.43 -3.76 9.20
CA LEU A 113 -13.53 -3.99 7.76
C LEU A 113 -13.62 -2.69 6.94
N ASP A 114 -14.40 -1.69 7.36
CA ASP A 114 -14.44 -0.38 6.67
C ASP A 114 -13.07 0.29 6.61
N SER A 115 -12.34 0.30 7.73
CA SER A 115 -10.99 0.87 7.80
C SER A 115 -10.00 0.14 6.87
N VAL A 116 -10.09 -1.20 6.80
CA VAL A 116 -9.29 -2.00 5.87
C VAL A 116 -9.62 -1.64 4.42
N LEU A 117 -10.90 -1.60 4.05
CA LEU A 117 -11.32 -1.31 2.68
C LEU A 117 -10.89 0.10 2.23
N ARG A 118 -11.03 1.09 3.12
CA ARG A 118 -10.53 2.46 2.87
C ARG A 118 -9.02 2.52 2.72
N THR A 119 -8.29 1.79 3.56
CA THR A 119 -6.83 1.69 3.48
C THR A 119 -6.37 1.07 2.16
N MET A 120 -7.16 0.14 1.61
CA MET A 120 -6.94 -0.46 0.28
C MET A 120 -7.36 0.45 -0.88
N GLY A 121 -7.78 1.69 -0.61
CA GLY A 121 -8.21 2.66 -1.62
C GLY A 121 -9.64 2.47 -2.11
N TRP A 122 -10.43 1.58 -1.50
CA TRP A 122 -11.82 1.38 -1.88
C TRP A 122 -12.70 2.45 -1.26
N LYS A 123 -13.50 3.09 -2.10
CA LYS A 123 -14.49 4.10 -1.69
C LYS A 123 -15.87 3.47 -1.79
N LEU A 124 -16.28 2.83 -0.71
CA LEU A 124 -17.60 2.22 -0.57
C LEU A 124 -18.46 3.09 0.35
N THR A 125 -19.75 3.10 0.07
CA THR A 125 -20.77 3.70 0.94
C THR A 125 -21.03 2.80 2.16
N GLU A 126 -21.64 3.36 3.20
CA GLU A 126 -22.03 2.57 4.40
C GLU A 126 -22.97 1.41 4.04
N ASP A 127 -23.89 1.63 3.09
CA ASP A 127 -24.82 0.61 2.61
C ASP A 127 -24.07 -0.51 1.86
N GLU A 128 -23.12 -0.18 0.98
CA GLU A 128 -22.29 -1.18 0.31
C GLU A 128 -21.43 -1.99 1.29
N ILE A 129 -20.88 -1.34 2.32
CA ILE A 129 -20.11 -2.02 3.38
C ILE A 129 -21.03 -2.94 4.19
N LYS A 130 -22.24 -2.48 4.53
CA LYS A 130 -23.22 -3.28 5.26
C LYS A 130 -23.65 -4.51 4.45
N ASP A 131 -23.92 -4.33 3.16
CA ASP A 131 -24.25 -5.42 2.26
C ASP A 131 -23.08 -6.40 2.12
N LEU A 132 -21.84 -5.93 2.02
CA LEU A 132 -20.65 -6.78 2.06
C LEU A 132 -20.58 -7.60 3.34
N LYS A 133 -20.75 -6.98 4.52
CA LYS A 133 -20.72 -7.69 5.81
C LYS A 133 -21.78 -8.81 5.89
N CYS A 134 -22.97 -8.59 5.33
CA CYS A 134 -24.04 -9.59 5.30
C CYS A 134 -23.76 -10.77 4.35
N ASN A 135 -22.92 -10.58 3.33
CA ASN A 135 -22.66 -11.57 2.28
C ASN A 135 -21.31 -12.29 2.44
N LEU A 136 -20.44 -11.85 3.36
CA LEU A 136 -19.14 -12.47 3.58
C LEU A 136 -19.25 -13.68 4.53
N PRO A 137 -18.48 -14.76 4.28
CA PRO A 137 -18.37 -15.85 5.22
C PRO A 137 -17.61 -15.37 6.47
N THR A 138 -18.36 -15.18 7.56
CA THR A 138 -17.85 -14.73 8.85
C THR A 138 -18.18 -15.72 9.96
N ASP A 139 -17.30 -15.84 10.96
CA ASP A 139 -17.60 -16.56 12.21
C ASP A 139 -18.32 -15.68 13.26
N GLY A 140 -18.67 -14.45 12.89
CA GLY A 140 -19.28 -13.43 13.76
C GLY A 140 -18.29 -12.36 14.23
N GLU A 141 -16.99 -12.62 14.18
CA GLU A 141 -15.94 -11.68 14.60
C GLU A 141 -14.95 -11.38 13.47
N HIS A 142 -14.65 -12.39 12.67
CA HIS A 142 -13.66 -12.36 11.61
C HIS A 142 -14.26 -12.76 10.26
N VAL A 143 -13.78 -12.15 9.20
CA VAL A 143 -13.98 -12.59 7.81
C VAL A 143 -12.65 -13.12 7.30
N LYS A 144 -12.66 -14.29 6.65
CA LYS A 144 -11.47 -14.79 5.95
C LYS A 144 -11.11 -13.86 4.79
N TYR A 145 -9.86 -13.44 4.75
CA TYR A 145 -9.28 -12.75 3.61
C TYR A 145 -9.24 -13.72 2.42
N PHE A 146 -9.59 -13.23 1.23
CA PHE A 146 -9.86 -14.02 0.02
C PHE A 146 -8.65 -14.80 -0.51
#